data_AF-A0A3D2W5T2-F1
#
_entry.id   AF-A0A3D2W5T2-F1
#
_cell.length_a   1.000
_cell.length_b   1.000
_cell.length_c   1.000
_cell.angle_alpha   90.00
_cell.angle_beta   90.00
_cell.angle_gamma   90.00
#
_symmetry.space_group_name_H-M   'P 1'
#
loop_
_entity.id
_entity.type
_entity.pdbx_description
1 polymer ?
#
loop_
_entity_poly.entity_id
_entity_poly.type
_entity_poly.pdbx_seq_one_letter_code
_entity_poly.pdbx_strand_id
1 'polypeptide(L)' 'VDQEFFLDTNMKCGAYLKQFGAEVVKFVKFKVGEGIEKRQDDFAAEVAAMAQGK' A
#
# COMPACT_ATOMS: atom_id res chain seq x y z
N VAL A 1 8.29 9.92 -9.67
CA VAL A 1 9.72 9.99 -9.28
C VAL A 1 9.98 10.90 -8.07
N ASP A 2 8.94 11.50 -7.49
CA ASP A 2 9.06 12.44 -6.34
C ASP A 2 9.08 11.80 -4.95
N GLN A 3 9.03 10.47 -4.88
CA GLN A 3 9.18 9.76 -3.61
C GLN A 3 10.60 9.92 -3.08
N GLU A 4 10.73 9.94 -1.76
CA GLU A 4 12.02 9.88 -1.08
C GLU A 4 12.76 8.60 -1.49
N PHE A 5 14.07 8.74 -1.68
CA PHE A 5 14.91 7.62 -2.04
C PHE A 5 15.14 6.74 -0.80
N PHE A 6 14.77 5.46 -0.88
CA PHE A 6 14.80 4.55 0.25
C PHE A 6 16.19 4.40 0.91
N LEU A 7 17.26 4.53 0.12
CA LEU A 7 18.64 4.44 0.62
C LEU A 7 19.20 5.77 1.13
N ASP A 8 18.61 6.90 0.74
CA ASP A 8 18.96 8.22 1.25
C ASP A 8 17.71 9.12 1.25
N THR A 9 17.11 9.26 2.43
CA THR A 9 15.87 10.02 2.63
C THR A 9 16.04 11.51 2.41
N ASN A 10 17.28 12.02 2.26
CA ASN A 10 17.52 13.44 1.96
C ASN A 10 17.31 13.77 0.48
N MET A 11 17.16 12.78 -0.40
CA MET A 11 16.96 13.00 -1.83
C MET A 11 15.74 12.26 -2.37
N LYS A 12 15.20 12.76 -3.49
CA LYS A 12 14.12 12.12 -4.22
C LYS A 12 14.67 11.08 -5.20
N CYS A 13 13.91 10.01 -5.46
CA CYS A 13 14.25 8.99 -6.46
C CYS A 13 14.59 9.59 -7.83
N GLY A 14 13.87 10.63 -8.25
CA GLY A 14 14.13 11.33 -9.52
C GLY A 14 15.42 12.13 -9.54
N ALA A 15 15.85 12.70 -8.41
CA ALA A 15 17.12 13.42 -8.31
C ALA A 15 18.29 12.43 -8.39
N TYR A 16 18.18 11.28 -7.72
CA TYR A 16 19.16 10.21 -7.80
C TYR A 16 19.32 9.70 -9.24
N LEU A 17 18.23 9.35 -9.93
CA LEU A 17 18.29 8.85 -11.31
C LEU A 17 18.93 9.85 -12.28
N LYS A 18 18.65 11.14 -12.13
CA LYS A 18 19.26 12.21 -12.94
C LYS A 18 20.77 12.33 -12.74
N GLN A 19 21.29 12.10 -11.53
CA GLN A 19 22.74 12.12 -11.28
C GLN A 19 23.50 11.06 -12.07
N PHE A 20 22.84 9.93 -12.39
CA PHE A 20 23.41 8.83 -13.16
C PHE A 20 22.92 8.79 -14.62
N GLY A 21 22.24 9.84 -15.09
CA GLY A 21 21.73 9.91 -16.46
C GLY A 21 20.64 8.88 -16.80
N ALA A 22 19.95 8.35 -15.78
CA ALA A 22 18.93 7.32 -15.93
C ALA A 22 17.50 7.90 -15.79
N GLU A 23 16.52 7.22 -16.37
CA GLU A 23 15.10 7.57 -16.28
C GLU A 23 14.23 6.33 -16.04
N VAL A 24 13.13 6.50 -15.29
CA VAL A 24 12.13 5.44 -15.09
C VAL A 24 11.11 5.49 -16.23
N VAL A 25 11.14 4.51 -17.12
CA VAL A 25 10.23 4.41 -18.27
C VAL A 25 8.83 3.94 -17.85
N LYS A 26 8.75 2.89 -16.99
CA LYS A 26 7.49 2.37 -16.45
C LYS A 26 7.75 1.53 -15.20
N PHE A 27 6.87 1.62 -14.21
CA PHE A 27 6.82 0.68 -13.10
C PHE A 27 5.36 0.32 -12.80
N VAL A 28 5.13 -0.89 -12.30
CA VAL A 28 3.82 -1.36 -11.85
C VAL A 28 3.98 -1.86 -10.42
N LYS A 29 3.14 -1.38 -9.50
CA LYS A 29 3.13 -1.81 -8.11
C LYS A 29 1.79 -2.48 -7.83
N PHE A 30 1.81 -3.79 -7.64
CA PHE A 30 0.64 -4.53 -7.18
C PHE A 30 0.62 -4.53 -5.66
N LYS A 31 -0.55 -4.23 -5.07
CA LYS A 31 -0.79 -4.43 -3.64
C LYS A 31 -1.84 -5.51 -3.45
N VAL A 32 -1.65 -6.32 -2.41
CA VAL A 32 -2.69 -7.29 -1.99
C VAL A 32 -3.92 -6.51 -1.55
N GLY A 33 -5.09 -6.84 -2.12
CA GLY A 33 -6.36 -6.17 -1.82
C GLY A 33 -6.61 -4.88 -2.60
N GLU A 34 -5.80 -4.55 -3.60
CA GLU A 34 -6.02 -3.37 -4.44
C GLU A 34 -7.34 -3.51 -5.23
N GLY A 35 -8.31 -2.64 -4.94
CA GLY A 35 -9.66 -2.69 -5.52
C GLY A 35 -10.64 -3.65 -4.84
N ILE A 36 -10.25 -4.31 -3.74
CA ILE A 36 -11.17 -5.13 -2.93
C ILE A 36 -11.68 -4.30 -1.76
N GLU A 37 -13.00 -4.18 -1.64
CA GLU A 37 -13.62 -3.59 -0.44
C GLU A 37 -13.26 -4.44 0.78
N LYS A 38 -12.57 -3.82 1.73
CA LYS A 38 -12.20 -4.49 2.98
C LYS A 38 -13.46 -4.72 3.79
N ARG A 39 -13.92 -5.98 3.84
CA ARG A 39 -15.03 -6.37 4.73
C ARG A 39 -14.66 -6.01 6.16
N GLN A 40 -15.58 -5.36 6.84
CA GLN A 40 -15.45 -4.98 8.22
C GLN A 40 -16.42 -5.85 9.01
N ASP A 41 -15.93 -7.02 9.43
CA ASP A 41 -16.71 -7.97 10.20
C ASP A 41 -16.65 -7.57 11.69
N ASP A 42 -17.82 -7.31 12.29
CA ASP A 42 -17.95 -7.02 13.72
C ASP A 42 -18.15 -8.33 14.49
N PHE A 43 -17.02 -8.84 15.00
CA PHE A 43 -16.97 -10.08 15.77
C PHE A 43 -17.94 -10.09 16.96
N ALA A 44 -18.21 -8.93 17.60
CA ALA A 44 -19.10 -8.87 18.75
C ALA A 44 -20.57 -9.07 18.34
N ALA A 45 -20.97 -8.51 17.21
CA ALA A 45 -22.31 -8.69 16.65
C ALA A 45 -22.55 -10.15 16.20
N GLU A 46 -21.55 -10.80 15.60
CA GLU A 46 -21.64 -12.21 15.19
C GLU A 46 -21.78 -13.14 16.41
N VAL A 47 -21.01 -12.88 17.47
CA VAL A 47 -21.08 -13.67 18.71
C VAL A 47 -22.44 -13.50 19.40
N ALA A 48 -22.98 -12.28 19.43
CA ALA A 48 -24.31 -12.03 20.00
C ALA A 48 -25.43 -12.74 19.21
N ALA A 49 -25.37 -12.70 17.87
CA ALA A 49 -26.34 -13.38 17.01
C ALA A 49 -26.31 -14.92 17.18
N MET A 50 -25.12 -15.50 17.34
CA MET A 50 -24.96 -16.94 17.59
C MET A 50 -25.43 -17.36 19.00
N ALA A 51 -25.31 -16.48 20.00
CA ALA A 51 -25.74 -16.75 21.37
C ALA A 51 -27.26 -16.64 21.57
N GLN A 52 -27.94 -15.77 20.80
CA GLN A 52 -29.40 -15.59 20.85
C GLN A 52 -30.18 -16.68 20.09
N GLY A 53 -29.50 -17.53 19.33
CA GLY A 53 -30.08 -18.66 18.60
C GLY A 53 -30.25 -19.96 19.41
N LYS A 54 -30.22 -19.90 20.74
CA LYS A 54 -30.56 -21.02 21.64
C LYS A 54 -31.76 -20.70 22.52
#